data_AF-A0A2S5KLP3-F1
#
_entry.id   AF-A0A2S5KLP3-F1
#
_cell.length_a   1.000
_cell.length_b   1.000
_cell.length_c   1.000
_cell.angle_alpha   90.00
_cell.angle_beta   90.00
_cell.angle_gamma   90.00
#
_symmetry.space_group_name_H-M   'P 1'
#
loop_
_entity.id
_entity.type
_entity.pdbx_description
1 polymer ?
#
loop_
_entity_poly.entity_id
_entity_poly.type
_entity_poly.pdbx_seq_one_letter_code
_entity_poly.pdbx_strand_id
1 'polypeptide(L)'
;TQAINQLRALLVSAPADIRARLWRSKPEACMAICARLRTLGDTPRLQVLAATLRSLAKRWRALADEVDEHDKVLDALTKQHAKRLRSQFGVGPQTAAVLLSVAGDNPERLKSEAALAALCGASPLPASSGKTIRHRLNRGGSRTA
;
A
#
# COMPACT_ATOMS: atom_id res chain seq x y z
N THR A 1 6.82 -3.37 -0.71
CA THR A 1 7.80 -2.27 -0.79
C THR A 1 8.88 -2.59 -1.83
N GLN A 2 9.73 -1.63 -2.20
CA GLN A 2 10.82 -1.90 -3.15
C GLN A 2 11.85 -2.90 -2.59
N ALA A 3 12.10 -2.87 -1.28
CA ALA A 3 13.08 -3.73 -0.61
C ALA A 3 12.77 -5.23 -0.75
N ILE A 4 11.49 -5.62 -0.64
CA ILE A 4 11.06 -7.01 -0.81
C ILE A 4 11.21 -7.49 -2.26
N ASN A 5 10.94 -6.62 -3.23
CA ASN A 5 11.08 -6.94 -4.65
C ASN A 5 12.56 -7.13 -5.00
N GLN A 6 13.43 -6.24 -4.52
CA GLN A 6 14.88 -6.35 -4.69
C GLN A 6 15.44 -7.62 -4.06
N LEU A 7 15.03 -7.94 -2.82
CA LEU A 7 15.48 -9.15 -2.15
C LEU A 7 15.03 -10.42 -2.89
N ARG A 8 13.77 -10.49 -3.34
CA ARG A 8 13.28 -11.63 -4.12
C ARG A 8 14.01 -11.76 -5.45
N ALA A 9 14.29 -10.66 -6.15
CA ALA A 9 15.06 -10.69 -7.38
C ALA A 9 16.48 -11.26 -7.16
N LEU A 10 17.16 -10.85 -6.09
CA LEU A 10 18.46 -11.40 -5.72
C LEU A 10 18.37 -12.91 -5.44
N LEU A 11 17.36 -13.36 -4.70
CA LEU A 11 17.18 -14.78 -4.42
C LEU A 11 16.88 -15.61 -5.67
N VAL A 12 16.14 -15.06 -6.64
CA VAL A 12 15.87 -15.76 -7.92
C VAL A 12 17.17 -16.03 -8.68
N SER A 13 18.09 -15.05 -8.69
CA SER A 13 19.41 -15.14 -9.32
C SER A 13 20.50 -15.83 -8.47
N ALA A 14 20.19 -16.20 -7.23
CA ALA A 14 21.15 -16.83 -6.32
C ALA A 14 21.40 -18.30 -6.68
N PRO A 15 22.56 -18.87 -6.29
CA PRO A 15 22.80 -20.30 -6.31
C PRO A 15 21.64 -21.13 -5.74
N ALA A 16 21.39 -22.30 -6.32
CA ALA A 16 20.20 -23.09 -6.05
C ALA A 16 20.07 -23.51 -4.57
N ASP A 17 21.19 -23.83 -3.93
CA ASP A 17 21.29 -24.16 -2.51
C ASP A 17 20.91 -22.97 -1.62
N ILE A 18 21.40 -21.77 -1.94
CA ILE A 18 21.07 -20.53 -1.22
C ILE A 18 19.59 -20.19 -1.37
N ARG A 19 19.08 -20.29 -2.61
CA ARG A 19 17.67 -20.03 -2.91
C ARG A 19 16.78 -21.00 -2.15
N ALA A 20 17.07 -22.31 -2.19
CA ALA A 20 16.32 -23.33 -1.45
C ALA A 20 16.34 -23.06 0.06
N ARG A 21 17.49 -22.63 0.60
CA ARG A 21 17.65 -22.32 2.03
C ARG A 21 16.83 -21.12 2.48
N LEU A 22 16.86 -20.02 1.72
CA LEU A 22 16.33 -18.71 2.15
C LEU A 22 14.92 -18.40 1.64
N TRP A 23 14.48 -18.99 0.52
CA TRP A 23 13.19 -18.69 -0.08
C TRP A 23 12.04 -19.20 0.78
N ARG A 24 11.03 -18.35 1.02
CA ARG A 24 9.76 -18.72 1.67
C ARG A 24 8.61 -18.08 0.90
N SER A 25 7.48 -18.77 0.83
CA SER A 25 6.25 -18.25 0.20
C SER A 25 5.78 -16.98 0.90
N LYS A 26 5.73 -17.01 2.23
CA LYS A 26 5.46 -15.85 3.08
C LYS A 26 6.67 -14.91 3.09
N PRO A 27 6.52 -13.66 2.62
CA PRO A 27 7.65 -12.75 2.58
C PRO A 27 8.23 -12.40 3.95
N GLU A 28 7.39 -12.27 4.97
CA GLU A 28 7.78 -11.94 6.34
C GLU A 28 8.80 -12.96 6.87
N ALA A 29 8.54 -14.25 6.61
CA ALA A 29 9.41 -15.35 6.99
C ALA A 29 10.75 -15.30 6.23
N CYS A 30 10.72 -14.98 4.93
CA CYS A 30 11.92 -14.83 4.13
C CYS A 30 12.78 -13.66 4.63
N MET A 31 12.17 -12.49 4.86
CA MET A 31 12.86 -11.33 5.42
C MET A 31 13.42 -11.63 6.82
N ALA A 32 12.69 -12.35 7.66
CA ALA A 32 13.15 -12.69 9.00
C ALA A 32 14.42 -13.55 9.00
N ILE A 33 14.52 -14.51 8.09
CA ILE A 33 15.72 -15.34 7.93
C ILE A 33 16.87 -14.48 7.38
N CYS A 34 16.63 -13.73 6.30
CA CYS A 34 17.65 -12.89 5.67
C CYS A 34 18.20 -11.80 6.63
N ALA A 35 17.36 -11.22 7.49
CA ALA A 35 17.78 -10.22 8.46
C ALA A 35 18.76 -10.77 9.52
N ARG A 36 18.72 -12.09 9.78
CA ARG A 36 19.58 -12.80 10.75
C ARG A 36 20.76 -13.51 10.08
N LEU A 37 20.84 -13.52 8.75
CA LEU A 37 21.88 -14.19 7.99
C LEU A 37 23.25 -13.62 8.36
N ARG A 38 24.22 -14.46 8.75
CA ARG A 38 25.59 -14.01 9.09
C ARG A 38 26.56 -14.17 7.93
N THR A 39 26.59 -15.35 7.31
CA THR A 39 27.41 -15.65 6.14
C THR A 39 26.66 -16.61 5.19
N LEU A 40 27.01 -16.56 3.91
CA LEU A 40 26.61 -17.54 2.89
C LEU A 40 27.78 -18.43 2.45
N GLY A 41 28.99 -18.17 2.95
CA GLY A 41 30.24 -18.79 2.54
C GLY A 41 31.37 -17.76 2.48
N ASP A 42 32.57 -18.22 2.15
CA ASP A 42 33.79 -17.41 2.33
C ASP A 42 34.23 -16.67 1.07
N THR A 43 33.55 -16.89 -0.06
CA THR A 43 33.87 -16.14 -1.28
C THR A 43 33.37 -14.69 -1.17
N PRO A 44 34.09 -13.71 -1.75
CA PRO A 44 33.68 -12.30 -1.71
C PRO A 44 32.25 -12.09 -2.25
N ARG A 45 31.88 -12.82 -3.30
CA ARG A 45 30.52 -12.77 -3.87
C ARG A 45 29.45 -13.19 -2.87
N LEU A 46 29.67 -14.26 -2.11
CA LEU A 46 28.72 -14.76 -1.11
C LEU A 46 28.65 -13.84 0.12
N GLN A 47 29.78 -13.25 0.52
CA GLN A 47 29.81 -12.25 1.59
C GLN A 47 29.00 -11.00 1.22
N VAL A 48 29.20 -10.46 0.01
CA VAL A 48 28.42 -9.31 -0.50
C VAL A 48 26.94 -9.65 -0.58
N LEU A 49 26.57 -10.80 -1.15
CA LEU A 49 25.18 -11.25 -1.23
C LEU A 49 24.55 -11.34 0.17
N ALA A 50 25.24 -11.91 1.15
CA ALA A 50 24.75 -12.02 2.52
C ALA A 50 24.53 -10.65 3.16
N ALA A 51 25.46 -9.72 2.98
CA ALA A 51 25.36 -8.36 3.49
C ALA A 51 24.19 -7.60 2.84
N THR A 52 24.03 -7.69 1.52
CA THR A 52 22.93 -7.05 0.78
C THR A 52 21.57 -7.59 1.19
N LEU A 53 21.41 -8.93 1.24
CA LEU A 53 20.17 -9.56 1.68
C LEU A 53 19.79 -9.15 3.11
N ARG A 54 20.78 -9.12 4.01
CA ARG A 54 20.58 -8.68 5.41
C ARG A 54 20.14 -7.22 5.49
N SER A 55 20.80 -6.33 4.75
CA SER A 55 20.49 -4.89 4.74
C SER A 55 19.07 -4.63 4.24
N LEU A 56 18.69 -5.22 3.10
CA LEU A 56 17.35 -5.10 2.54
C LEU A 56 16.27 -5.66 3.48
N ALA A 57 16.53 -6.82 4.10
CA ALA A 57 15.60 -7.44 5.03
C ALA A 57 15.38 -6.58 6.29
N LYS A 58 16.45 -6.00 6.85
CA LYS A 58 16.35 -5.07 7.99
C LYS A 58 15.56 -3.81 7.64
N ARG A 59 15.83 -3.20 6.49
CA ARG A 59 15.10 -2.02 6.02
C ARG A 59 13.61 -2.31 5.81
N TRP A 60 13.29 -3.45 5.22
CA TRP A 60 11.91 -3.86 5.06
C TRP A 60 11.19 -4.01 6.40
N ARG A 61 11.84 -4.62 7.40
CA ARG A 61 11.25 -4.78 8.73
C ARG A 61 10.98 -3.42 9.38
N ALA A 62 11.97 -2.51 9.37
CA ALA A 62 11.79 -1.18 9.94
C ALA A 62 10.61 -0.44 9.31
N LEU A 63 10.48 -0.48 7.99
CA LEU A 63 9.35 0.13 7.28
C LEU A 63 8.02 -0.59 7.56
N ALA A 64 8.02 -1.90 7.76
CA ALA A 64 6.81 -2.63 8.12
C ALA A 64 6.34 -2.23 9.52
N ASP A 65 7.26 -2.13 10.49
CA ASP A 65 6.97 -1.69 11.85
C ASP A 65 6.43 -0.24 11.87
N GLU A 66 6.99 0.64 11.03
CA GLU A 66 6.53 2.03 10.88
C GLU A 66 5.12 2.11 10.25
N VAL A 67 4.84 1.29 9.23
CA VAL A 67 3.50 1.18 8.64
C VAL A 67 2.47 0.71 9.68
N ASP A 68 2.80 -0.35 10.43
CA ASP A 68 1.93 -0.87 11.48
C ASP A 68 1.64 0.17 12.56
N GLU A 69 2.63 1.00 12.91
CA GLU A 69 2.43 2.08 13.88
C GLU A 69 1.52 3.18 13.33
N HIS A 70 1.73 3.60 12.08
CA HIS A 70 0.86 4.58 11.43
C HIS A 70 -0.57 4.07 11.24
N ASP A 71 -0.76 2.77 10.93
CA ASP A 71 -2.08 2.17 10.84
C ASP A 71 -2.83 2.23 12.17
N LYS A 72 -2.15 2.02 13.32
CA LYS A 72 -2.76 2.18 14.65
C LYS A 72 -3.16 3.62 14.92
N VAL A 73 -2.29 4.58 14.59
CA VAL A 73 -2.57 6.02 14.77
C VAL A 73 -3.77 6.42 13.92
N LEU A 74 -3.82 6.00 12.65
CA LEU A 74 -4.96 6.26 11.76
C LEU A 74 -6.25 5.61 12.27
N ASP A 75 -6.19 4.38 12.77
CA ASP A 75 -7.36 3.71 13.35
C ASP A 75 -7.88 4.48 14.58
N ALA A 76 -7.00 4.91 15.49
CA ALA A 76 -7.38 5.70 16.65
C ALA A 76 -8.02 7.04 16.26
N LEU A 77 -7.38 7.81 15.39
CA LEU A 77 -7.87 9.12 14.94
C LEU A 77 -9.22 9.00 14.22
N THR A 78 -9.35 8.04 13.30
CA THR A 78 -10.61 7.86 12.56
C THR A 78 -11.74 7.35 13.44
N LYS A 79 -11.46 6.49 14.42
CA LYS A 79 -12.46 6.09 15.44
C LYS A 79 -12.86 7.25 16.33
N GLN A 80 -11.97 8.18 16.64
CA GLN A 80 -12.29 9.34 17.47
C GLN A 80 -13.13 10.36 16.71
N HIS A 81 -12.70 10.74 15.50
CA HIS A 81 -13.22 11.91 14.80
C HIS A 81 -14.22 11.59 13.69
N ALA A 82 -14.29 10.35 13.21
CA ALA A 82 -15.10 9.96 12.05
C ALA A 82 -15.99 8.74 12.32
N LYS A 83 -16.53 8.62 13.54
CA LYS A 83 -17.35 7.49 13.99
C LYS A 83 -18.46 7.10 13.02
N ARG A 84 -19.24 8.09 12.54
CA ARG A 84 -20.36 7.89 11.60
C ARG A 84 -19.91 7.38 10.23
N LEU A 85 -18.70 7.76 9.82
CA LEU A 85 -18.11 7.30 8.56
C LEU A 85 -17.54 5.89 8.73
N ARG A 86 -16.81 5.63 9.83
CA ARG A 86 -16.26 4.32 10.21
C ARG A 86 -17.34 3.27 10.50
N SER A 87 -18.58 3.66 10.78
CA SER A 87 -19.71 2.74 10.96
C SER A 87 -20.34 2.28 9.64
N GLN A 88 -19.97 2.88 8.50
CA GLN A 88 -20.50 2.47 7.20
C GLN A 88 -19.82 1.18 6.74
N PHE A 89 -20.59 0.34 6.03
CA PHE A 89 -20.09 -0.92 5.48
C PHE A 89 -18.92 -0.66 4.53
N GLY A 90 -17.82 -1.41 4.72
CA GLY A 90 -16.62 -1.30 3.90
C GLY A 90 -15.69 -0.13 4.23
N VAL A 91 -16.01 0.72 5.22
CA VAL A 91 -15.19 1.90 5.54
C VAL A 91 -14.19 1.61 6.68
N GLY A 92 -12.99 1.18 6.28
CA GLY A 92 -11.82 0.98 7.14
C GLY A 92 -11.15 2.29 7.59
N PRO A 93 -10.11 2.24 8.46
CA PRO A 93 -9.32 3.42 8.85
C PRO A 93 -8.75 4.15 7.64
N GLN A 94 -8.12 3.42 6.73
CA GLN A 94 -7.49 3.97 5.54
C GLN A 94 -8.51 4.65 4.62
N THR A 95 -9.64 3.96 4.33
CA THR A 95 -10.73 4.53 3.52
C THR A 95 -11.30 5.80 4.18
N ALA A 96 -11.55 5.77 5.49
CA ALA A 96 -12.04 6.94 6.21
C ALA A 96 -11.04 8.10 6.15
N ALA A 97 -9.75 7.84 6.37
CA ALA A 97 -8.70 8.85 6.31
C ALA A 97 -8.64 9.50 4.92
N VAL A 98 -8.67 8.71 3.84
CA VAL A 98 -8.65 9.26 2.48
C VAL A 98 -9.89 10.09 2.18
N LEU A 99 -11.08 9.60 2.54
CA LEU A 99 -12.33 10.35 2.35
C LEU A 99 -12.31 11.69 3.11
N LEU A 100 -11.83 11.68 4.35
CA LEU A 100 -11.70 12.88 5.17
C LEU A 100 -10.68 13.86 4.61
N SER A 101 -9.52 13.39 4.13
CA SER A 101 -8.51 14.25 3.50
C SER A 101 -9.06 14.87 2.22
N VAL A 102 -9.65 14.08 1.33
CA VAL A 102 -10.20 14.57 0.06
C VAL A 102 -11.34 15.56 0.31
N ALA A 103 -12.20 15.29 1.30
CA ALA A 103 -13.26 16.21 1.71
C ALA A 103 -12.70 17.50 2.33
N GLY A 104 -11.72 17.37 3.22
CA GLY A 104 -11.10 18.48 3.96
C GLY A 104 -10.26 19.40 3.08
N ASP A 105 -9.66 18.88 2.01
CA ASP A 105 -8.93 19.67 1.01
C ASP A 105 -9.86 20.38 0.02
N ASN A 106 -11.15 20.01 -0.02
CA ASN A 106 -12.14 20.52 -0.98
C ASN A 106 -13.50 20.86 -0.31
N PRO A 107 -13.53 21.58 0.83
CA PRO A 107 -14.76 21.79 1.59
C PRO A 107 -15.81 22.57 0.80
N GLU A 108 -15.38 23.51 -0.04
CA GLU A 108 -16.24 24.29 -0.92
C GLU A 108 -16.90 23.48 -2.04
N ARG A 109 -16.38 22.28 -2.34
CA ARG A 109 -16.90 21.39 -3.39
C ARG A 109 -17.89 20.36 -2.84
N LEU A 110 -18.11 20.27 -1.54
CA LEU A 110 -19.01 19.29 -0.91
C LEU A 110 -20.37 19.90 -0.50
N LYS A 111 -21.11 20.42 -1.48
CA LYS A 111 -22.42 21.07 -1.24
C LYS A 111 -23.62 20.13 -1.36
N SER A 112 -23.43 18.90 -1.86
CA SER A 112 -24.49 17.91 -2.05
C SER A 112 -23.92 16.50 -2.25
N GLU A 113 -24.79 15.49 -2.18
CA GLU A 113 -24.43 14.10 -2.49
C GLU A 113 -23.92 13.92 -3.93
N ALA A 114 -24.51 14.64 -4.88
CA ALA A 114 -24.03 14.64 -6.27
C ALA A 114 -22.62 15.23 -6.40
N ALA A 115 -22.32 16.25 -5.59
CA ALA A 115 -20.99 16.85 -5.55
C ALA A 115 -19.96 15.91 -4.91
N LEU A 116 -20.35 15.17 -3.88
CA LEU A 116 -19.55 14.08 -3.31
C LEU A 116 -19.28 12.98 -4.36
N ALA A 117 -20.31 12.51 -5.05
CA ALA A 117 -20.14 11.50 -6.10
C ALA A 117 -19.22 11.99 -7.23
N ALA A 118 -19.28 13.28 -7.57
CA ALA A 118 -18.37 13.89 -8.53
C ALA A 118 -16.94 14.01 -8.00
N LEU A 119 -16.76 14.35 -6.71
CA LEU A 119 -15.47 14.44 -6.05
C LEU A 119 -14.78 13.08 -5.96
N CYS A 120 -15.52 12.01 -5.67
CA CYS A 120 -15.02 10.63 -5.69
C CYS A 120 -14.91 10.03 -7.12
N GLY A 121 -15.32 10.76 -8.16
CA GLY A 121 -15.31 10.26 -9.55
C GLY A 121 -16.32 9.13 -9.83
N ALA A 122 -17.22 8.85 -8.89
CA ALA A 122 -18.28 7.84 -9.00
C ALA A 122 -19.49 8.32 -9.82
N SER A 123 -19.63 9.64 -10.05
CA SER A 123 -20.74 10.17 -10.83
C SER A 123 -20.63 9.82 -12.33
N PRO A 124 -21.72 9.39 -13.00
CA PRO A 124 -21.73 9.20 -14.44
C PRO A 124 -21.74 10.56 -15.15
N LEU A 125 -20.91 10.74 -16.19
CA LEU A 125 -20.96 11.92 -17.06
C LEU A 125 -21.68 11.60 -18.37
N PRO A 126 -22.58 12.46 -18.86
CA PRO A 126 -23.15 12.31 -20.19
C PRO A 126 -22.06 12.24 -21.26
N ALA A 127 -22.20 11.30 -22.19
CA ALA A 127 -21.29 11.09 -23.32
C ALA A 127 -22.01 11.23 -24.68
N SER A 128 -23.16 11.90 -24.68
CA SER A 128 -24.05 12.02 -25.82
C SER A 128 -24.73 13.40 -25.83
N SER A 129 -24.87 13.99 -27.01
CA SER A 129 -25.56 15.26 -27.23
C SER A 129 -26.94 15.10 -27.92
N GLY A 130 -27.38 13.86 -28.20
CA GLY A 130 -28.63 13.54 -28.91
C GLY A 130 -29.50 12.49 -28.20
N LYS A 131 -30.44 11.86 -28.92
CA LYS A 131 -31.42 10.89 -28.37
C LYS A 131 -30.83 9.61 -27.76
N THR A 132 -29.59 9.26 -28.10
CA THR A 132 -28.91 8.09 -27.56
C THR A 132 -28.32 8.42 -26.20
N ILE A 133 -28.78 7.79 -25.11
CA ILE A 133 -28.25 8.02 -23.76
C ILE A 133 -27.03 7.12 -23.54
N ARG A 134 -25.84 7.73 -23.38
CA ARG A 134 -24.62 7.04 -22.96
C ARG A 134 -23.94 7.81 -21.84
N HIS A 135 -23.31 7.07 -20.92
CA HIS A 135 -22.51 7.64 -19.85
C HIS A 135 -21.05 7.23 -19.97
N ARG A 136 -20.15 8.11 -19.55
CA ARG A 136 -18.72 7.84 -19.37
C ARG A 136 -18.32 8.05 -17.92
N LEU A 137 -17.20 7.42 -17.54
CA LEU A 137 -16.58 7.60 -16.22
C LEU A 137 -16.16 9.05 -15.99
N ASN A 138 -16.44 9.57 -14.79
CA ASN A 138 -15.92 10.85 -14.35
C ASN A 138 -14.44 10.73 -13.97
N ARG A 139 -13.55 11.28 -14.80
CA ARG A 139 -12.10 11.26 -14.59
C ARG A 139 -11.58 12.45 -13.77
N GLY A 140 -12.44 13.42 -13.43
CA GLY A 140 -12.07 14.65 -12.71
C GLY A 140 -12.17 14.56 -11.18
N GLY A 141 -12.64 13.43 -10.65
CA GLY A 141 -12.64 13.15 -9.21
C GLY A 141 -11.31 12.57 -8.71
N SER A 142 -11.14 12.56 -7.39
CA SER A 142 -10.07 11.86 -6.70
C SER A 142 -10.28 10.35 -6.84
N ARG A 143 -9.37 9.67 -7.54
CA ARG A 143 -9.44 8.21 -7.78
C ARG A 143 -8.97 7.37 -6.60
N THR A 144 -8.41 8.02 -5.60
CA THR A 144 -7.96 7.36 -4.37
C THR A 144 -9.07 7.34 -3.32
N ALA A 145 -10.14 8.14 -3.51
CA ALA A 145 -11.32 8.21 -2.65
C ALA A 145 -12.31 7.06 -2.90
#